data_AF-A0A554RNY7-F1
#
_entry.id   AF-A0A554RNY7-F1
#
_cell.length_a   1.000
_cell.length_b   1.000
_cell.length_c   1.000
_cell.angle_alpha   90.00
_cell.angle_beta   90.00
_cell.angle_gamma   90.00
#
_symmetry.space_group_name_H-M   'P 1'
#
loop_
_entity.id
_entity.type
_entity.pdbx_description
1 polymer ?
#
loop_
_entity_poly.entity_id
_entity_poly.type
_entity_poly.pdbx_seq_one_letter_code
_entity_poly.pdbx_strand_id
1 'polypeptide(L)'
;MRRELLLVREMRDAAVMIRDLVGEREVEEIQEENLRRAALLWHFTVLGEAASQVPSELRASHPHIAWRAAARLRNRIVHGYWDIDVATLVATSADDLPQMVDDLENLIEALGSVGDSDPPA
;
A
#
# COMPACT_ATOMS: atom_id res chain seq x y z
N MET A 1 -14.59 -10.73 -11.20
CA MET A 1 -13.52 -10.41 -10.22
C MET A 1 -14.15 -9.88 -8.96
N ARG A 2 -13.80 -10.45 -7.81
CA ARG A 2 -14.24 -10.01 -6.48
C ARG A 2 -13.56 -8.67 -6.15
N ARG A 3 -14.32 -7.61 -5.82
CA ARG A 3 -13.83 -6.22 -5.66
C ARG A 3 -12.73 -6.13 -4.60
N GLU A 4 -12.84 -6.90 -3.54
CA GLU A 4 -11.89 -6.98 -2.44
C GLU A 4 -10.52 -7.44 -2.92
N LEU A 5 -10.47 -8.45 -3.79
CA LEU A 5 -9.22 -8.96 -4.35
C LEU A 5 -8.52 -7.90 -5.22
N LEU A 6 -9.29 -7.09 -5.94
CA LEU A 6 -8.73 -5.96 -6.71
C LEU A 6 -8.07 -4.93 -5.78
N LEU A 7 -8.77 -4.51 -4.73
CA LEU A 7 -8.26 -3.52 -3.77
C LEU A 7 -6.99 -3.99 -3.05
N VAL A 8 -6.97 -5.26 -2.61
CA VAL A 8 -5.81 -5.84 -1.93
C VAL A 8 -4.61 -5.94 -2.90
N ARG A 9 -4.84 -6.31 -4.17
CA ARG A 9 -3.80 -6.30 -5.20
C ARG A 9 -3.27 -4.90 -5.48
N GLU A 10 -4.15 -3.89 -5.59
CA GLU A 10 -3.72 -2.49 -5.77
C GLU A 10 -2.85 -2.01 -4.60
N MET A 11 -3.21 -2.35 -3.36
CA MET A 11 -2.37 -2.05 -2.20
C MET A 11 -0.99 -2.70 -2.32
N ARG A 12 -0.96 -3.99 -2.65
CA ARG A 12 0.29 -4.76 -2.78
C ARG A 12 1.17 -4.15 -3.86
N ASP A 13 0.62 -3.92 -5.05
CA ASP A 13 1.36 -3.38 -6.19
C ASP A 13 1.86 -1.97 -5.90
N ALA A 14 1.07 -1.12 -5.23
CA ALA A 14 1.50 0.20 -4.81
C ALA A 14 2.65 0.12 -3.78
N ALA A 15 2.56 -0.78 -2.79
CA ALA A 15 3.61 -0.96 -1.80
C ALA A 15 4.93 -1.44 -2.42
N VAL A 16 4.86 -2.38 -3.37
CA VAL A 16 6.04 -2.83 -4.15
C VAL A 16 6.64 -1.67 -4.94
N MET A 17 5.82 -0.89 -5.66
CA MET A 17 6.32 0.25 -6.43
C MET A 17 6.97 1.33 -5.55
N ILE A 18 6.44 1.59 -4.36
CA ILE A 18 7.06 2.53 -3.40
C ILE A 18 8.46 2.02 -3.02
N ARG A 19 8.59 0.74 -2.70
CA ARG A 19 9.86 0.11 -2.34
C ARG A 19 10.87 0.20 -3.48
N ASP A 20 10.46 -0.07 -4.71
CA ASP A 20 11.33 0.02 -5.90
C ASP A 20 11.76 1.46 -6.21
N LEU A 21 10.87 2.43 -6.01
CA LEU A 21 11.15 3.85 -6.21
C LEU A 21 12.17 4.37 -5.20
N VAL A 22 12.11 3.90 -3.95
CA VAL A 22 13.14 4.19 -2.93
C VAL A 22 14.42 3.42 -3.27
N GLY A 23 14.36 2.09 -3.34
CA GLY A 23 15.52 1.24 -3.56
C GLY A 23 16.60 1.45 -2.50
N GLU A 24 17.85 1.57 -2.95
CA GLU A 24 19.02 1.83 -2.10
C GLU A 24 19.43 3.32 -2.09
N ARG A 25 18.53 4.23 -2.47
CA ARG A 25 18.83 5.66 -2.60
C ARG A 25 18.82 6.36 -1.26
N GLU A 26 19.65 7.38 -1.17
CA GLU A 26 19.63 8.29 -0.02
C GLU A 26 18.42 9.25 -0.09
N VAL A 27 18.01 9.76 1.06
CA VAL A 27 16.84 10.65 1.18
C VAL A 27 17.02 11.90 0.32
N GLU A 28 18.23 12.46 0.30
CA GLU A 28 18.58 13.67 -0.46
C GLU A 28 18.42 13.46 -1.97
N GLU A 29 18.84 12.31 -2.49
CA GLU A 29 18.69 11.98 -3.91
C GLU A 29 17.22 11.95 -4.32
N ILE A 30 16.38 11.36 -3.48
CA ILE A 30 14.93 11.34 -3.68
C ILE A 30 14.37 12.75 -3.56
N GLN A 31 14.84 13.56 -2.60
CA GLN A 31 14.36 14.91 -2.36
C GLN A 31 14.59 15.86 -3.55
N GLU A 32 15.70 15.69 -4.27
CA GLU A 32 16.07 16.49 -5.43
C GLU A 32 15.42 16.00 -6.74
N GLU A 33 15.01 14.73 -6.81
CA GLU A 33 14.40 14.14 -8.00
C GLU A 33 12.86 14.30 -8.03
N ASN A 34 12.38 15.42 -8.58
CA ASN A 34 10.95 15.77 -8.63
C ASN A 34 10.03 14.65 -9.17
N LEU A 35 10.44 13.95 -10.24
CA LEU A 35 9.62 12.88 -10.82
C LEU A 35 9.47 11.69 -9.86
N ARG A 36 10.55 11.31 -9.17
CA ARG A 36 10.52 10.23 -8.19
C ARG A 36 9.66 10.59 -6.99
N ARG A 37 9.75 11.82 -6.48
CA ARG A 37 8.88 12.30 -5.40
C ARG A 37 7.42 12.27 -5.81
N ALA A 38 7.10 12.76 -7.00
CA ALA A 38 5.74 12.73 -7.51
C ALA A 38 5.22 11.29 -7.61
N ALA A 39 6.03 10.36 -8.10
CA ALA A 39 5.69 8.93 -8.16
C ALA A 39 5.48 8.32 -6.77
N LEU A 40 6.36 8.61 -5.79
CA LEU A 40 6.20 8.14 -4.42
C LEU A 40 4.88 8.63 -3.81
N LEU A 41 4.60 9.94 -3.90
CA LEU A 41 3.36 10.52 -3.38
C LEU A 41 2.12 9.90 -4.04
N TRP A 42 2.18 9.63 -5.34
CA TRP A 42 1.13 8.94 -6.07
C TRP A 42 0.89 7.53 -5.53
N HIS A 43 1.92 6.70 -5.43
CA HIS A 43 1.75 5.32 -4.97
C HIS A 43 1.33 5.23 -3.50
N PHE A 44 1.82 6.11 -2.62
CA PHE A 44 1.31 6.19 -1.23
C PHE A 44 -0.17 6.60 -1.19
N THR A 45 -0.60 7.47 -2.11
CA THR A 45 -2.01 7.85 -2.24
C THR A 45 -2.86 6.66 -2.69
N VAL A 46 -2.42 5.90 -3.70
CA VAL A 46 -3.10 4.67 -4.17
C VAL A 46 -3.19 3.64 -3.05
N LEU A 47 -2.09 3.38 -2.34
CA LEU A 47 -2.04 2.45 -1.20
C LEU A 47 -3.09 2.81 -0.14
N GLY A 48 -3.14 4.07 0.29
CA GLY A 48 -4.08 4.50 1.32
C GLY A 48 -5.54 4.60 0.84
N GLU A 49 -5.76 4.95 -0.42
CA GLU A 49 -7.10 4.97 -1.03
C GLU A 49 -7.67 3.55 -1.09
N ALA A 50 -6.92 2.60 -1.64
CA ALA A 50 -7.33 1.19 -1.70
C ALA A 50 -7.58 0.63 -0.29
N ALA A 51 -6.70 0.91 0.69
CA ALA A 51 -6.87 0.52 2.08
C ALA A 51 -8.16 1.06 2.71
N SER A 52 -8.57 2.28 2.35
CA SER A 52 -9.78 2.90 2.87
C SER A 52 -11.07 2.26 2.31
N GLN A 53 -10.99 1.70 1.09
CA GLN A 53 -12.11 1.08 0.40
C GLN A 53 -12.29 -0.40 0.72
N VAL A 54 -11.31 -1.04 1.37
CA VAL A 54 -11.46 -2.44 1.83
C VAL A 54 -12.62 -2.55 2.83
N PRO A 55 -13.56 -3.51 2.67
CA PRO A 55 -14.67 -3.70 3.59
C PRO A 55 -14.23 -3.82 5.05
N SER A 56 -15.07 -3.33 5.97
CA SER A 56 -14.71 -3.28 7.40
C SER A 56 -14.52 -4.66 8.01
N GLU A 57 -15.28 -5.63 7.53
CA GLU A 57 -15.29 -7.04 7.94
C GLU A 57 -13.94 -7.68 7.59
N LEU A 58 -13.42 -7.41 6.39
CA LEU A 58 -12.14 -7.95 5.93
C LEU A 58 -10.96 -7.32 6.67
N ARG A 59 -11.04 -6.00 6.93
CA ARG A 59 -10.04 -5.31 7.76
C ARG A 59 -10.05 -5.82 9.21
N ALA A 60 -11.23 -6.12 9.74
CA ALA A 60 -11.38 -6.63 11.11
C ALA A 60 -10.85 -8.06 11.26
N SER A 61 -10.96 -8.89 10.22
CA SER A 61 -10.38 -10.26 10.23
C SER A 61 -8.86 -10.27 10.01
N HIS A 62 -8.26 -9.20 9.48
CA HIS A 62 -6.82 -9.07 9.26
C HIS A 62 -6.27 -7.81 9.95
N PRO A 63 -6.35 -7.70 11.28
CA PRO A 63 -5.99 -6.46 12.00
C PRO A 63 -4.48 -6.18 12.04
N HIS A 64 -3.65 -7.15 11.66
CA HIS A 64 -2.20 -7.02 11.58
C HIS A 64 -1.76 -6.13 10.40
N ILE A 65 -2.54 -6.13 9.30
CA ILE A 65 -2.30 -5.21 8.19
C ILE A 65 -2.66 -3.78 8.63
N ALA A 66 -1.74 -2.84 8.42
CA ALA A 66 -1.87 -1.47 8.89
C ALA A 66 -2.84 -0.59 8.06
N TRP A 67 -4.07 -1.06 7.81
CA TRP A 67 -5.10 -0.41 6.97
C TRP A 67 -5.32 1.07 7.32
N ARG A 68 -5.47 1.34 8.63
CA ARG A 68 -5.75 2.69 9.14
C ARG A 68 -4.55 3.61 8.98
N ALA A 69 -3.33 3.09 9.13
CA ALA A 69 -2.12 3.88 8.95
C ALA A 69 -1.97 4.32 7.49
N ALA A 70 -2.13 3.40 6.55
CA ALA A 70 -2.12 3.69 5.10
C ALA A 70 -3.16 4.76 4.72
N ALA A 71 -4.41 4.61 5.17
CA ALA A 71 -5.47 5.59 4.90
C ALA A 71 -5.17 6.98 5.50
N ARG A 72 -4.60 7.04 6.72
CA ARG A 72 -4.18 8.31 7.35
C ARG A 72 -3.03 8.97 6.58
N LEU A 73 -2.06 8.21 6.11
CA LEU A 73 -0.94 8.73 5.33
C LEU A 73 -1.44 9.36 4.02
N ARG A 74 -2.37 8.71 3.31
CA ARG A 74 -3.03 9.29 2.13
C ARG A 74 -3.72 10.62 2.46
N ASN A 75 -4.41 10.73 3.59
CA ASN A 75 -5.00 12.01 4.01
C ASN A 75 -3.93 13.09 4.27
N ARG A 76 -2.82 12.74 4.91
CA ARG A 76 -1.70 13.67 5.15
C ARG A 76 -1.05 14.15 3.85
N ILE A 77 -0.93 13.26 2.85
CA ILE A 77 -0.40 13.59 1.53
C ILE A 77 -1.36 14.52 0.79
N VAL A 78 -2.63 14.13 0.63
CA VAL A 78 -3.59 14.94 -0.14
C VAL A 78 -3.84 16.32 0.47
N HIS A 79 -3.80 16.45 1.80
CA HIS A 79 -4.01 17.73 2.48
C HIS A 79 -2.74 18.54 2.78
N GLY A 80 -1.55 18.01 2.53
CA GLY A 80 -0.31 18.66 2.92
C GLY A 80 0.92 18.24 2.14
N TYR A 81 0.75 17.85 0.87
CA TYR A 81 1.82 17.36 0.00
C TYR A 81 3.01 18.33 -0.12
N TRP A 82 2.77 19.63 0.02
CA TRP A 82 3.81 20.68 -0.04
C TRP A 82 4.79 20.65 1.13
N ASP A 83 4.43 19.97 2.22
CA ASP A 83 5.22 19.87 3.46
C ASP A 83 5.33 18.41 3.92
N ILE A 84 5.39 17.47 2.96
CA ILE A 84 5.69 16.06 3.27
C ILE A 84 7.19 15.92 3.46
N ASP A 85 7.58 15.38 4.61
CA ASP A 85 8.93 14.94 4.88
C ASP A 85 9.26 13.65 4.10
N VAL A 86 10.23 13.74 3.19
CA VAL A 86 10.68 12.62 2.36
C VAL A 86 11.33 11.53 3.22
N ALA A 87 12.02 11.89 4.30
CA ALA A 87 12.65 10.91 5.20
C ALA A 87 11.59 9.99 5.82
N THR A 88 10.45 10.53 6.23
CA THR A 88 9.31 9.74 6.72
C THR A 88 8.78 8.76 5.67
N LEU A 89 8.71 9.16 4.39
CA LEU A 89 8.26 8.26 3.31
C LEU A 89 9.27 7.13 3.06
N VAL A 90 10.56 7.44 3.09
CA VAL A 90 11.65 6.47 2.93
C VAL A 90 11.65 5.48 4.10
N ALA A 91 11.53 5.96 5.34
CA ALA A 91 11.41 5.10 6.52
C ALA A 91 10.18 4.19 6.42
N THR A 92 9.01 4.72 6.06
CA THR A 92 7.79 3.91 5.86
C THR A 92 8.02 2.81 4.83
N SER A 93 8.72 3.12 3.74
CA SER A 93 9.07 2.16 2.68
C SER A 93 9.96 1.02 3.17
N ALA A 94 10.94 1.33 4.03
CA ALA A 94 11.90 0.36 4.55
C ALA A 94 11.35 -0.45 5.73
N ASP A 95 10.63 0.20 6.64
CA ASP A 95 10.29 -0.37 7.95
C ASP A 95 8.89 -1.01 7.98
N ASP A 96 7.91 -0.43 7.26
CA ASP A 96 6.52 -0.87 7.33
C ASP A 96 6.08 -1.69 6.11
N LEU A 97 6.47 -1.26 4.91
CA LEU A 97 5.96 -1.84 3.68
C LEU A 97 6.40 -3.29 3.40
N PRO A 98 7.60 -3.79 3.80
CA PRO A 98 7.96 -5.19 3.55
C PRO A 98 6.97 -6.16 4.19
N GLN A 99 6.68 -5.99 5.49
CA GLN A 99 5.72 -6.84 6.19
C GLN A 99 4.30 -6.68 5.62
N MET A 100 3.90 -5.44 5.29
CA MET A 100 2.59 -5.22 4.67
C MET A 100 2.46 -5.93 3.32
N VAL A 101 3.53 -6.00 2.50
CA VAL A 101 3.51 -6.75 1.24
C VAL A 101 3.28 -8.23 1.50
N ASP A 102 4.03 -8.84 2.43
CA ASP A 102 3.89 -10.26 2.77
C ASP A 102 2.46 -10.57 3.27
N ASP A 103 1.91 -9.73 4.13
CA ASP A 103 0.55 -9.89 4.65
C ASP A 103 -0.51 -9.77 3.55
N LEU A 104 -0.35 -8.83 2.61
CA LEU A 104 -1.25 -8.64 1.48
C LEU A 104 -1.17 -9.82 0.50
N GLU A 105 0.02 -10.39 0.27
CA GLU A 105 0.20 -11.56 -0.59
C GLU A 105 -0.48 -12.79 0.00
N ASN A 106 -0.30 -13.05 1.30
CA ASN A 106 -1.03 -14.11 2.01
C ASN A 106 -2.56 -13.92 1.90
N LEU A 107 -3.04 -12.68 2.04
CA LEU A 107 -4.46 -12.37 1.90
C LEU A 107 -4.97 -12.57 0.45
N ILE A 108 -4.17 -12.23 -0.56
CA ILE A 108 -4.50 -12.46 -1.97
C ILE A 108 -4.68 -13.95 -2.25
N GLU A 109 -3.78 -14.80 -1.73
CA GLU A 109 -3.87 -16.26 -1.87
C GLU A 109 -5.11 -16.82 -1.17
N ALA A 110 -5.39 -16.37 0.07
CA ALA A 110 -6.58 -16.77 0.81
C ALA A 110 -7.88 -16.36 0.09
N LEU A 111 -7.94 -15.17 -0.49
CA LEU A 111 -9.11 -14.69 -1.24
C LEU A 111 -9.26 -15.38 -2.61
N GLY A 112 -8.17 -15.81 -3.22
CA GLY A 112 -8.15 -16.53 -4.50
C GLY A 112 -8.57 -17.99 -4.38
N SER A 113 -8.08 -18.70 -3.35
CA SER A 113 -8.37 -20.13 -3.12
C SER A 113 -9.84 -20.41 -2.79
N VAL A 114 -10.55 -19.46 -2.17
CA VAL A 114 -11.99 -19.56 -1.88
C VAL A 114 -12.86 -19.57 -3.16
N GLY A 115 -12.30 -19.22 -4.33
CA GLY A 115 -13.02 -19.20 -5.62
C GLY A 115 -13.01 -20.51 -6.41
N ASP A 116 -12.06 -21.41 -6.16
CA ASP A 116 -11.89 -22.67 -6.91
C ASP A 116 -12.58 -23.89 -6.24
N SER A 117 -13.32 -23.65 -5.15
CA SER A 117 -13.95 -24.71 -4.34
C SER A 117 -15.44 -24.95 -4.64
N ASP A 118 -16.02 -24.29 -5.65
CA ASP A 118 -17.39 -24.62 -6.08
C ASP A 118 -17.38 -25.95 -6.86
N PRO A 119 -18.07 -27.01 -6.38
CA PRO A 119 -18.13 -28.26 -7.10
C PRO A 119 -18.92 -28.08 -8.41
N PRO A 120 -18.56 -28.77 -9.51
CA PRO A 120 -19.40 -28.81 -10.68
C PRO A 120 -20.74 -29.45 -10.28
N ALA A 121 -21.82 -28.74 -10.57
CA ALA A 121 -23.19 -29.22 -10.46
C ALA A 121 -23.45 -30.46 -11.31
#